data_AF-R7QLK6-F1
#
_entry.id   AF-R7QLK6-F1
#
_cell.length_a   1.000
_cell.length_b   1.000
_cell.length_c   1.000
_cell.angle_alpha   90.00
_cell.angle_beta   90.00
_cell.angle_gamma   90.00
#
_symmetry.space_group_name_H-M   'P 1'
#
loop_
_entity.id
_entity.type
_entity.pdbx_description
1 polymer ?
#
loop_
_entity_poly.entity_id
_entity_poly.type
_entity_poly.pdbx_seq_one_letter_code
_entity_poly.pdbx_strand_id
1 'polypeptide(L)'
;MKLNSAIVGLPNVGKSTLFNALVENATAQAANFPFCTIEPNVGIAVVPDTLAGAADGEGLGNKFLANIRECDAIVHVVRCFEDDDVIHVSGSVDPLRDIEVINLELTLADMAQVEKRVTRAKVKRSGKSDVDPNEITALEKLLPALNDGRSARSVDLSEDEVAAVKHLGLLTLKPVIYAANVADSDLADGNSFVEQVQKHAEDSRAKVVIVSAQVESELVSLDAGERIEFLESLGVTEEGTGLRALRRLLVTMFCVNWAVKRLPRRKGFSDPKGRNML
;
A
#
# COMPACT_ATOMS: atom_id res chain seq x y z
N MET A 1 -6.15 -16.14 -6.72
CA MET A 1 -6.00 -14.73 -7.13
C MET A 1 -4.61 -14.31 -6.72
N LYS A 2 -3.78 -13.84 -7.67
CA LYS A 2 -2.43 -13.35 -7.38
C LYS A 2 -2.54 -11.89 -6.95
N LEU A 3 -1.94 -11.54 -5.83
CA LEU A 3 -1.91 -10.18 -5.29
C LEU A 3 -0.49 -9.66 -5.41
N ASN A 4 -0.31 -8.56 -6.12
CA ASN A 4 0.98 -7.93 -6.31
C ASN A 4 1.09 -6.70 -5.40
N SER A 5 2.15 -6.57 -4.62
CA SER A 5 2.39 -5.39 -3.79
C SER A 5 3.71 -4.74 -4.16
N ALA A 6 3.73 -3.42 -4.30
CA ALA A 6 4.94 -2.65 -4.50
C ALA A 6 5.54 -2.29 -3.14
N ILE A 7 6.83 -2.58 -2.92
CA ILE A 7 7.54 -2.10 -1.73
C ILE A 7 8.25 -0.79 -2.09
N VAL A 8 7.90 0.29 -1.40
CA VAL A 8 8.43 1.65 -1.61
C VAL A 8 9.01 2.19 -0.31
N GLY A 9 9.86 3.22 -0.38
CA GLY A 9 10.47 3.84 0.79
C GLY A 9 11.76 4.55 0.43
N LEU A 10 12.21 5.48 1.28
CA LEU A 10 13.45 6.21 1.08
C LEU A 10 14.69 5.30 1.05
N PRO A 11 15.88 5.78 0.61
CA PRO A 11 17.13 5.04 0.76
C PRO A 11 17.41 4.77 2.24
N ASN A 12 18.08 3.67 2.53
CA ASN A 12 18.53 3.31 3.88
C ASN A 12 17.42 3.11 4.94
N VAL A 13 16.16 2.91 4.52
CA VAL A 13 15.04 2.64 5.45
C VAL A 13 14.85 1.15 5.79
N GLY A 14 15.73 0.26 5.29
CA GLY A 14 15.62 -1.20 5.47
C GLY A 14 14.76 -1.94 4.43
N LYS A 15 14.43 -1.27 3.32
CA LYS A 15 13.60 -1.81 2.23
C LYS A 15 14.17 -3.09 1.59
N SER A 16 15.46 -3.10 1.26
CA SER A 16 16.13 -4.25 0.63
C SER A 16 16.25 -5.42 1.60
N THR A 17 16.58 -5.14 2.87
CA THR A 17 16.63 -6.14 3.94
C THR A 17 15.28 -6.81 4.13
N LEU A 18 14.21 -6.02 4.24
CA LEU A 18 12.83 -6.53 4.38
C LEU A 18 12.40 -7.35 3.15
N PHE A 19 12.79 -6.93 1.95
CA PHE A 19 12.52 -7.66 0.72
C PHE A 19 13.25 -9.01 0.68
N ASN A 20 14.53 -9.04 1.03
CA ASN A 20 15.30 -10.29 1.05
C ASN A 20 14.71 -11.27 2.06
N ALA A 21 14.40 -10.79 3.28
CA ALA A 21 13.72 -11.59 4.28
C ALA A 21 12.36 -12.13 3.79
N LEU A 22 11.59 -11.34 3.02
CA LEU A 22 10.35 -11.81 2.38
C LEU A 22 10.58 -12.92 1.36
N VAL A 23 11.58 -12.77 0.50
CA VAL A 23 11.90 -13.75 -0.55
C VAL A 23 12.41 -15.05 0.06
N GLU A 24 13.28 -14.97 1.07
CA GLU A 24 13.87 -16.12 1.73
C GLU A 24 12.86 -16.86 2.62
N ASN A 25 11.97 -16.14 3.31
CA ASN A 25 10.84 -16.77 3.99
C ASN A 25 9.83 -17.39 3.01
N ALA A 26 9.68 -16.84 1.80
CA ALA A 26 8.82 -17.43 0.76
C ALA A 26 9.37 -18.76 0.21
N THR A 27 10.67 -19.01 0.34
CA THR A 27 11.28 -20.30 0.01
C THR A 27 11.11 -21.38 1.09
N ALA A 28 10.66 -21.03 2.30
CA ALA A 28 10.66 -21.93 3.47
C ALA A 28 9.38 -22.77 3.69
N GLN A 29 8.40 -22.79 2.77
CA GLN A 29 7.25 -23.71 2.86
C GLN A 29 7.06 -24.55 1.59
N ALA A 30 7.83 -25.62 1.47
CA ALA A 30 7.47 -26.79 0.66
C ALA A 30 6.77 -27.84 1.57
N ALA A 31 5.60 -27.50 2.11
CA ALA A 31 4.71 -28.51 2.66
C ALA A 31 3.95 -29.15 1.50
N ASN A 32 4.25 -30.42 1.21
CA ASN A 32 3.62 -31.25 0.19
C ASN A 32 2.11 -31.41 0.45
N PHE A 33 1.28 -30.50 -0.06
CA PHE A 33 -0.15 -30.75 -0.23
C PHE A 33 -0.37 -31.37 -1.62
N PRO A 34 -0.89 -32.60 -1.73
CA PRO A 34 -1.27 -33.15 -3.01
C PRO A 34 -2.39 -32.28 -3.58
N PHE A 35 -2.28 -31.88 -4.85
CA PHE A 35 -3.18 -31.00 -5.63
C PHE A 35 -2.83 -29.51 -5.78
N CYS A 36 -1.61 -29.06 -5.47
CA CYS A 36 -1.13 -27.76 -5.96
C CYS A 36 -0.26 -27.93 -7.22
N THR A 37 -0.78 -27.49 -8.36
CA THR A 37 0.02 -27.22 -9.57
C THR A 37 1.07 -26.17 -9.21
N ILE A 38 2.34 -26.49 -9.41
CA ILE A 38 3.50 -25.63 -9.11
C ILE A 38 3.47 -24.42 -10.08
N GLU A 39 2.99 -23.27 -9.59
CA GLU A 39 3.03 -21.97 -10.27
C GLU A 39 3.61 -20.90 -9.30
N PRO A 40 4.40 -19.93 -9.81
CA PRO A 40 5.64 -19.46 -9.19
C PRO A 40 5.51 -18.40 -8.08
N ASN A 41 6.50 -18.35 -7.18
CA ASN A 41 6.83 -17.18 -6.36
C ASN A 41 7.35 -16.05 -7.28
N VAL A 42 6.76 -14.85 -7.22
CA VAL A 42 7.24 -13.68 -7.97
C VAL A 42 7.36 -12.48 -7.04
N GLY A 43 8.60 -12.02 -6.85
CA GLY A 43 8.93 -10.68 -6.33
C GLY A 43 9.41 -9.80 -7.48
N ILE A 44 8.99 -8.54 -7.52
CA ILE A 44 9.55 -7.55 -8.45
C ILE A 44 10.13 -6.41 -7.64
N ALA A 45 11.46 -6.33 -7.64
CA ALA A 45 12.24 -5.22 -7.12
C ALA A 45 12.56 -4.25 -8.27
N VAL A 46 12.35 -2.95 -8.04
CA VAL A 46 13.21 -1.94 -8.64
C VAL A 46 13.80 -1.13 -7.51
N VAL A 47 15.11 -1.25 -7.34
CA VAL A 47 15.92 -0.38 -6.51
C VAL A 47 16.66 0.56 -7.47
N PRO A 48 16.18 1.79 -7.71
CA PRO A 48 17.05 2.88 -8.07
C PRO A 48 17.55 3.48 -6.75
N ASP A 49 18.86 3.41 -6.48
CA ASP A 49 19.53 4.22 -5.46
C ASP A 49 19.58 5.72 -5.86
N THR A 50 18.48 6.24 -6.37
CA THR A 50 18.32 7.63 -6.78
C THR A 50 16.99 8.18 -6.30
N LEU A 51 16.72 8.06 -4.99
CA LEU A 51 15.99 9.14 -4.31
C LEU A 51 16.90 10.35 -4.03
N ALA A 52 18.16 10.28 -4.48
CA ALA A 52 19.02 11.45 -4.67
C ALA A 52 18.55 12.37 -5.81
N GLY A 53 17.69 11.91 -6.74
CA GLY A 53 17.12 12.75 -7.80
C GLY A 53 16.00 13.69 -7.36
N ALA A 54 15.47 13.52 -6.14
CA ALA A 54 14.51 14.44 -5.55
C ALA A 54 15.15 15.80 -5.20
N ALA A 55 16.48 15.83 -5.01
CA ALA A 55 17.23 17.06 -4.80
C ALA A 55 17.43 17.87 -6.10
N ASP A 56 17.36 17.23 -7.28
CA ASP A 56 17.58 17.86 -8.60
C ASP A 56 16.31 17.96 -9.47
N GLY A 57 15.14 17.59 -8.93
CA GLY A 57 13.84 17.77 -9.60
C GLY A 57 13.41 16.68 -10.60
N GLU A 58 14.02 15.49 -10.57
CA GLU A 58 13.68 14.39 -11.50
C GLU A 58 12.54 13.46 -11.03
N GLY A 59 12.06 13.62 -9.80
CA GLY A 59 10.92 12.88 -9.24
C GLY A 59 11.07 11.35 -9.21
N LEU A 60 10.01 10.64 -8.85
CA LEU A 60 9.93 9.18 -8.97
C LEU A 60 9.84 8.81 -10.46
N GLY A 61 10.98 8.58 -11.12
CA GLY A 61 11.05 8.42 -12.58
C GLY A 61 9.97 7.51 -13.20
N ASN A 62 9.53 7.82 -14.43
CA ASN A 62 8.35 7.22 -15.07
C ASN A 62 8.31 5.67 -15.08
N LYS A 63 9.46 5.00 -15.13
CA LYS A 63 9.56 3.54 -15.06
C LYS A 63 9.15 2.99 -13.68
N PHE A 64 9.51 3.68 -12.61
CA PHE A 64 9.13 3.31 -11.25
C PHE A 64 7.62 3.40 -11.05
N LEU A 65 7.01 4.50 -11.50
CA LEU A 65 5.56 4.69 -11.44
C LEU A 65 4.81 3.64 -12.25
N ALA A 66 5.31 3.25 -13.42
CA ALA A 66 4.70 2.21 -14.24
C ALA A 66 4.60 0.87 -13.49
N ASN A 67 5.65 0.46 -12.77
CA ASN A 67 5.65 -0.78 -11.99
C ASN A 67 4.66 -0.73 -10.82
N ILE A 68 4.55 0.42 -10.14
CA ILE A 68 3.55 0.59 -9.07
C ILE A 68 2.13 0.49 -9.66
N ARG A 69 1.89 0.99 -10.87
CA ARG A 69 0.56 0.89 -11.51
C ARG A 69 0.12 -0.56 -11.70
N GLU A 70 1.03 -1.47 -11.96
CA GLU A 70 0.77 -2.92 -12.12
C GLU A 70 0.52 -3.66 -10.79
N CYS A 71 0.85 -3.04 -9.66
CA CYS A 71 0.63 -3.62 -8.34
C CYS A 71 -0.79 -3.34 -7.83
N ASP A 72 -1.31 -4.19 -6.95
CA ASP A 72 -2.60 -4.01 -6.33
C ASP A 72 -2.53 -3.14 -5.06
N ALA A 73 -1.41 -3.16 -4.35
CA ALA A 73 -1.16 -2.41 -3.12
C ALA A 73 0.26 -1.85 -3.04
N ILE A 74 0.48 -0.94 -2.10
CA ILE A 74 1.77 -0.34 -1.78
C ILE A 74 2.09 -0.68 -0.32
N VAL A 75 3.26 -1.28 -0.09
CA VAL A 75 3.89 -1.38 1.22
C VAL A 75 4.96 -0.30 1.29
N HIS A 76 4.69 0.75 2.06
CA HIS A 76 5.63 1.84 2.25
C HIS A 76 6.46 1.58 3.51
N VAL A 77 7.73 1.24 3.32
CA VAL A 77 8.70 1.08 4.41
C VAL A 77 9.11 2.47 4.88
N VAL A 78 8.94 2.73 6.18
CA VAL A 78 9.23 4.02 6.81
C VAL A 78 10.24 3.77 7.92
N ARG A 79 11.34 4.52 7.93
CA ARG A 79 12.36 4.40 8.98
C ARG A 79 11.82 4.99 10.27
N CYS A 80 11.75 4.17 11.31
CA CYS A 80 11.31 4.52 12.65
C CYS A 80 12.37 4.11 13.68
N PHE A 81 13.66 4.22 13.35
CA PHE A 81 14.78 3.98 14.25
C PHE A 81 15.93 4.94 13.96
N GLU A 82 16.67 5.28 15.01
CA GLU A 82 17.92 6.02 14.91
C GLU A 82 19.10 5.05 14.96
N ASP A 83 20.11 5.29 14.13
CA ASP A 83 21.33 4.50 14.05
C ASP A 83 22.43 5.40 13.49
N ASP A 84 23.50 5.59 14.28
CA ASP A 84 24.64 6.45 13.98
C ASP A 84 25.45 5.94 12.76
N ASP A 85 25.38 4.64 12.46
CA ASP A 85 26.06 4.03 11.32
C ASP A 85 25.25 4.15 10.02
N VAL A 86 23.98 4.56 10.09
CA VAL A 86 23.07 4.63 8.94
C VAL A 86 22.66 6.07 8.63
N ILE A 87 23.32 6.65 7.61
CA ILE A 87 23.08 8.02 7.15
C ILE A 87 21.70 8.12 6.47
N HIS A 88 20.86 9.01 6.99
CA HIS A 88 19.59 9.38 6.36
C HIS A 88 19.80 10.40 5.24
N VAL A 89 19.04 10.30 4.14
CA VAL A 89 19.18 11.19 2.98
C VAL A 89 18.96 12.66 3.34
N SER A 90 18.05 12.91 4.27
CA SER A 90 17.72 14.25 4.78
C SER A 90 18.57 14.67 5.99
N GLY A 91 19.61 13.89 6.34
CA GLY A 91 20.51 14.14 7.49
C GLY A 91 19.90 13.91 8.87
N SER A 92 18.61 13.62 8.96
CA SER A 92 17.86 13.34 10.20
C SER A 92 16.75 12.34 9.90
N VAL A 93 16.33 11.54 10.88
CA VAL A 93 15.18 10.63 10.76
C VAL A 93 13.90 11.42 11.05
N ASP A 94 12.98 11.45 10.10
CA ASP A 94 11.65 12.05 10.25
C ASP A 94 10.64 11.23 9.43
N PRO A 95 9.91 10.30 10.06
CA PRO A 95 8.97 9.42 9.38
C PRO A 95 7.90 10.17 8.59
N LEU A 96 7.40 11.30 9.10
CA LEU A 96 6.31 12.04 8.48
C LEU A 96 6.80 12.75 7.23
N ARG A 97 7.94 13.42 7.31
CA ARG A 97 8.60 14.03 6.15
C ARG A 97 8.86 12.99 5.07
N ASP A 98 9.34 11.81 5.44
CA ASP A 98 9.67 10.74 4.50
C ASP A 98 8.43 10.19 3.78
N ILE A 99 7.33 10.04 4.51
CA ILE A 99 6.02 9.67 3.95
C ILE A 99 5.51 10.75 2.98
N GLU A 100 5.62 12.03 3.36
CA GLU A 100 5.18 13.16 2.54
C GLU A 100 5.94 13.24 1.22
N VAL A 101 7.25 13.01 1.22
CA VAL A 101 8.06 13.00 -0.01
C VAL A 101 7.50 11.99 -1.03
N ILE A 102 7.24 10.75 -0.59
CA ILE A 102 6.72 9.72 -1.50
C ILE A 102 5.26 10.01 -1.88
N ASN A 103 4.43 10.42 -0.92
CA ASN A 103 3.02 10.73 -1.19
C ASN A 103 2.86 11.90 -2.18
N LEU A 104 3.70 12.93 -2.09
CA LEU A 104 3.67 14.08 -2.98
C LEU A 104 3.98 13.65 -4.42
N GLU A 105 5.02 12.84 -4.61
CA GLU A 105 5.40 12.33 -5.94
C GLU A 105 4.29 11.48 -6.59
N LEU A 106 3.68 10.58 -5.83
CA LEU A 106 2.54 9.78 -6.31
C LEU A 106 1.34 10.67 -6.64
N THR A 107 1.08 11.69 -5.82
CA THR A 107 -0.01 12.65 -6.00
C THR A 107 0.20 13.50 -7.25
N LEU A 108 1.41 14.01 -7.48
CA LEU A 108 1.76 14.79 -8.67
C LEU A 108 1.56 13.99 -9.95
N ALA A 109 1.96 12.71 -9.95
CA ALA A 109 1.75 11.81 -11.09
C ALA A 109 0.26 11.58 -11.40
N ASP A 110 -0.57 11.40 -10.37
CA ASP A 110 -2.02 11.26 -10.53
C ASP A 110 -2.69 12.57 -10.93
N MET A 111 -2.29 13.70 -10.34
CA MET A 111 -2.80 15.04 -10.64
C MET A 111 -2.63 15.36 -12.13
N ALA A 112 -1.40 15.21 -12.65
CA ALA A 112 -1.10 15.47 -14.05
C ALA A 112 -1.92 14.58 -15.01
N GLN A 113 -2.27 13.37 -14.59
CA GLN A 113 -3.12 12.47 -15.36
C GLN A 113 -4.61 12.86 -15.29
N VAL A 114 -5.11 13.16 -14.08
CA VAL A 114 -6.50 13.55 -13.83
C VAL A 114 -6.83 14.86 -14.53
N GLU A 115 -5.96 15.87 -14.47
CA GLU A 115 -6.12 17.15 -15.18
C GLU A 115 -6.30 16.97 -16.70
N LYS A 116 -5.43 16.17 -17.31
CA LYS A 116 -5.52 15.84 -18.74
C LYS A 116 -6.83 15.10 -19.05
N ARG A 117 -7.26 14.20 -18.17
CA ARG A 117 -8.49 13.41 -18.36
C ARG A 117 -9.76 14.24 -18.22
N VAL A 118 -9.82 15.13 -17.23
CA VAL A 118 -10.93 16.08 -16.99
C VAL A 118 -11.15 16.93 -18.24
N THR A 119 -10.08 17.54 -18.76
CA THR A 119 -10.14 18.41 -19.94
C THR A 119 -10.70 17.67 -21.15
N ARG A 120 -10.21 16.45 -21.42
CA ARG A 120 -10.71 15.60 -22.53
C ARG A 120 -12.15 15.14 -22.31
N ALA A 121 -12.54 14.80 -21.07
CA ALA A 121 -13.89 14.37 -20.74
C ALA A 121 -14.92 15.49 -21.02
N LYS A 122 -14.60 16.72 -20.61
CA LYS A 122 -15.48 17.90 -20.80
C LYS A 122 -15.69 18.24 -22.29
N VAL A 123 -14.63 18.13 -23.10
CA VAL A 123 -14.71 18.35 -24.56
C VAL A 123 -15.61 17.29 -25.21
N LYS A 124 -15.38 16.01 -24.90
CA LYS A 124 -16.18 14.88 -25.45
C LYS A 124 -17.66 14.98 -25.07
N ARG A 125 -17.96 15.37 -23.82
CA ARG A 125 -19.33 15.61 -23.35
C ARG A 125 -20.03 16.70 -24.17
N SER A 126 -19.33 17.80 -24.45
CA SER A 126 -19.85 18.91 -25.24
C SER A 126 -20.11 18.51 -26.71
N GLY A 127 -19.29 17.60 -27.25
CA GLY A 127 -19.45 17.02 -28.58
C GLY A 127 -20.49 15.89 -28.69
N LYS A 128 -21.36 15.70 -27.69
CA LYS A 128 -22.38 14.62 -27.62
C LYS A 128 -21.81 13.19 -27.74
N SER A 129 -20.56 12.99 -27.33
CA SER A 129 -19.97 11.65 -27.21
C SER A 129 -20.36 11.02 -25.87
N ASP A 130 -20.51 9.69 -25.86
CA ASP A 130 -20.85 8.94 -24.66
C ASP A 130 -19.64 8.87 -23.72
N VAL A 131 -19.64 9.71 -22.69
CA VAL A 131 -18.67 9.67 -21.58
C VAL A 131 -19.47 9.33 -20.33
N ASP A 132 -19.00 8.34 -19.58
CA ASP A 132 -19.65 7.92 -18.34
C ASP A 132 -19.82 9.11 -17.38
N PRO A 133 -21.06 9.48 -16.99
CA PRO A 133 -21.31 10.56 -16.05
C PRO A 133 -20.63 10.35 -14.69
N ASN A 134 -20.46 9.10 -14.26
CA ASN A 134 -19.78 8.76 -13.01
C ASN A 134 -18.29 9.07 -13.09
N GLU A 135 -17.68 8.89 -14.26
CA GLU A 135 -16.27 9.23 -14.47
C GLU A 135 -16.04 10.73 -14.30
N ILE A 136 -16.89 11.56 -14.90
CA ILE A 136 -16.78 13.02 -14.79
C ILE A 136 -16.95 13.47 -13.34
N THR A 137 -17.96 12.92 -12.66
CA THR A 137 -18.24 13.23 -11.26
C THR A 137 -17.06 12.84 -10.36
N ALA A 138 -16.49 11.64 -10.57
CA ALA A 138 -15.30 11.19 -9.84
C ALA A 138 -14.10 12.10 -10.09
N LEU A 139 -13.83 12.45 -11.35
CA LEU A 139 -12.72 13.32 -11.74
C LEU A 139 -12.84 14.73 -11.14
N GLU A 140 -14.06 15.28 -11.07
CA GLU A 140 -14.33 16.59 -10.47
C GLU A 140 -14.17 16.59 -8.94
N LYS A 141 -14.39 15.45 -8.27
CA LYS A 141 -14.09 15.27 -6.84
C LYS A 141 -12.61 15.05 -6.57
N LEU A 142 -11.93 14.31 -7.44
CA LEU A 142 -10.52 13.95 -7.29
C LEU A 142 -9.59 15.14 -7.50
N LEU A 143 -9.85 15.97 -8.52
CA LEU A 143 -8.95 17.04 -8.91
C LEU A 143 -8.65 18.05 -7.78
N PRO A 144 -9.65 18.57 -7.03
CA PRO A 144 -9.38 19.46 -5.90
C PRO A 144 -8.50 18.81 -4.82
N ALA A 145 -8.75 17.54 -4.48
CA ALA A 145 -7.97 16.85 -3.46
C ALA A 145 -6.51 16.66 -3.89
N LEU A 146 -6.29 16.26 -5.15
CA LEU A 146 -4.94 16.11 -5.70
C LEU A 146 -4.20 17.45 -5.78
N ASN A 147 -4.89 18.55 -6.10
CA ASN A 147 -4.33 19.91 -6.08
C ASN A 147 -3.93 20.37 -4.67
N ASP A 148 -4.66 19.92 -3.65
CA ASP A 148 -4.33 20.18 -2.24
C ASP A 148 -3.19 19.26 -1.72
N GLY A 149 -2.60 18.42 -2.57
CA GLY A 149 -1.58 17.45 -2.17
C GLY A 149 -2.14 16.21 -1.44
N ARG A 150 -3.47 16.03 -1.41
CA ARG A 150 -4.12 14.89 -0.76
C ARG A 150 -4.27 13.72 -1.71
N SER A 151 -4.05 12.51 -1.19
CA SER A 151 -4.20 11.27 -1.95
C SER A 151 -5.65 11.03 -2.42
N ALA A 152 -5.82 10.44 -3.60
CA ALA A 152 -7.14 10.07 -4.14
C ALA A 152 -7.97 9.19 -3.20
N ARG A 153 -7.33 8.35 -2.39
CA ARG A 153 -7.98 7.50 -1.35
C ARG A 153 -8.74 8.28 -0.27
N SER A 154 -8.38 9.53 -0.03
CA SER A 154 -9.00 10.39 0.98
C SER A 154 -10.34 10.95 0.52
N VAL A 155 -10.65 10.82 -0.78
CA VAL A 155 -11.88 11.31 -1.39
C VAL A 155 -12.96 10.25 -1.31
N ASP A 156 -14.15 10.63 -0.86
CA ASP A 156 -15.31 9.76 -0.85
C ASP A 156 -15.91 9.62 -2.25
N LEU A 157 -15.58 8.49 -2.89
CA LEU A 157 -16.13 8.08 -4.17
C LEU A 157 -17.14 6.94 -3.98
N SER A 158 -18.21 6.96 -4.77
CA SER A 158 -19.16 5.84 -4.84
C SER A 158 -18.53 4.62 -5.54
N GLU A 159 -19.13 3.43 -5.40
CA GLU A 159 -18.64 2.23 -6.09
C GLU A 159 -18.63 2.38 -7.61
N ASP A 160 -19.63 3.06 -8.15
CA ASP A 160 -19.76 3.31 -9.59
C ASP A 160 -18.71 4.35 -10.05
N GLU A 161 -18.43 5.36 -9.23
CA GLU A 161 -17.35 6.35 -9.47
C GLU A 161 -15.96 5.69 -9.47
N VAL A 162 -15.68 4.82 -8.49
CA VAL A 162 -14.43 4.05 -8.41
C VAL A 162 -14.28 3.12 -9.62
N ALA A 163 -15.36 2.45 -10.04
CA ALA A 163 -15.35 1.60 -11.21
C ALA A 163 -15.06 2.40 -12.49
N ALA A 164 -15.66 3.59 -12.62
CA ALA A 164 -15.49 4.46 -13.78
C ALA A 164 -14.05 4.97 -13.93
N VAL A 165 -13.35 5.29 -12.84
CA VAL A 165 -11.95 5.76 -12.89
C VAL A 165 -10.90 4.65 -12.80
N LYS A 166 -11.31 3.38 -12.63
CA LYS A 166 -10.38 2.26 -12.46
C LYS A 166 -9.35 2.13 -13.59
N HIS A 167 -9.76 2.41 -14.82
CA HIS A 167 -8.90 2.35 -16.01
C HIS A 167 -7.75 3.38 -15.99
N LEU A 168 -7.83 4.42 -15.15
CA LEU A 168 -6.76 5.38 -14.97
C LEU A 168 -5.59 4.80 -14.16
N GLY A 169 -5.81 3.74 -13.39
CA GLY A 169 -4.76 3.12 -12.59
C GLY A 169 -4.08 4.11 -11.65
N LEU A 170 -4.88 4.94 -10.97
CA LEU A 170 -4.40 5.97 -10.04
C LEU A 170 -3.56 5.34 -8.93
N LEU A 171 -2.37 5.90 -8.71
CA LEU A 171 -1.39 5.42 -7.75
C LEU A 171 -1.87 5.63 -6.31
N THR A 172 -2.36 6.83 -6.02
CA THR A 172 -2.81 7.29 -4.70
C THR A 172 -4.17 6.73 -4.27
N LEU A 173 -4.83 5.97 -5.15
CA LEU A 173 -6.07 5.22 -4.83
C LEU A 173 -5.77 3.80 -4.32
N LYS A 174 -4.58 3.25 -4.58
CA LYS A 174 -4.19 1.89 -4.18
C LYS A 174 -4.12 1.76 -2.66
N PRO A 175 -4.58 0.66 -2.03
CA PRO A 175 -4.30 0.33 -0.63
C PRO A 175 -2.82 0.58 -0.24
N VAL A 176 -2.58 1.32 0.86
CA VAL A 176 -1.23 1.54 1.42
C VAL A 176 -1.15 0.92 2.81
N ILE A 177 -0.05 0.22 3.05
CA ILE A 177 0.38 -0.23 4.37
C ILE A 177 1.73 0.43 4.66
N TYR A 178 1.81 1.19 5.75
CA TYR A 178 3.08 1.66 6.29
C TYR A 178 3.72 0.53 7.10
N ALA A 179 4.86 0.02 6.61
CA ALA A 179 5.73 -0.86 7.37
C ALA A 179 6.71 0.02 8.16
N ALA A 180 6.35 0.33 9.40
CA ALA A 180 7.17 1.11 10.31
C ALA A 180 8.34 0.24 10.77
N ASN A 181 9.50 0.46 10.15
CA ASN A 181 10.70 -0.30 10.42
C ASN A 181 11.39 0.25 11.68
N VAL A 182 11.47 -0.54 12.74
CA VAL A 182 12.00 -0.17 14.05
C VAL A 182 13.21 -1.02 14.42
N ALA A 183 13.92 -0.61 15.48
CA ALA A 183 14.94 -1.43 16.11
C ALA A 183 14.30 -2.59 16.91
N ASP A 184 15.12 -3.59 17.24
CA ASP A 184 14.65 -4.83 17.87
C ASP A 184 14.01 -4.59 19.25
N SER A 185 14.52 -3.59 20.00
CA SER A 185 13.97 -3.17 21.30
C SER A 185 12.54 -2.63 21.21
N ASP A 186 12.19 -2.07 20.07
CA ASP A 186 10.93 -1.35 19.85
C ASP A 186 9.91 -2.21 19.09
N LEU A 187 10.23 -3.46 18.80
CA LEU A 187 9.39 -4.33 17.97
C LEU A 187 8.06 -4.69 18.65
N ALA A 188 8.05 -4.78 19.99
CA ALA A 188 6.85 -5.14 20.75
C ALA A 188 5.86 -3.98 20.88
N ASP A 189 6.34 -2.83 21.35
CA ASP A 189 5.49 -1.70 21.74
C ASP A 189 5.54 -0.54 20.74
N GLY A 190 6.51 -0.54 19.82
CA GLY A 190 6.81 0.60 18.97
C GLY A 190 7.55 1.71 19.73
N ASN A 191 7.61 2.88 19.10
CA ASN A 191 8.24 4.07 19.66
C ASN A 191 7.52 5.35 19.20
N SER A 192 8.05 6.51 19.59
CA SER A 192 7.45 7.81 19.25
C SER A 192 7.31 8.06 17.75
N PHE A 193 8.15 7.45 16.91
CA PHE A 193 8.04 7.52 15.46
C PHE A 193 6.86 6.69 14.94
N VAL A 194 6.68 5.47 15.48
CA VAL A 194 5.54 4.62 15.16
C VAL A 194 4.22 5.31 15.48
N GLU A 195 4.11 5.95 16.65
CA GLU A 195 2.90 6.69 17.04
C GLU A 195 2.55 7.81 16.05
N GLN A 196 3.57 8.52 15.54
CA GLN A 196 3.37 9.56 14.52
C GLN A 196 2.84 8.96 13.21
N VAL A 197 3.43 7.85 12.77
CA VAL A 197 2.99 7.14 11.55
C VAL A 197 1.57 6.58 11.71
N GLN A 198 1.22 6.06 12.89
CA GLN A 198 -0.13 5.57 13.19
C GLN A 198 -1.17 6.68 13.09
N LYS A 199 -0.91 7.85 13.68
CA LYS A 199 -1.80 9.03 13.57
C LYS A 199 -1.98 9.46 12.12
N HIS A 200 -0.88 9.58 11.36
CA HIS A 200 -0.94 9.94 9.94
C HIS A 200 -1.71 8.90 9.09
N ALA A 201 -1.63 7.62 9.44
CA ALA A 201 -2.31 6.56 8.72
C ALA A 201 -3.84 6.60 8.87
N GLU A 202 -4.35 7.10 10.01
CA GLU A 202 -5.79 7.28 10.24
C GLU A 202 -6.40 8.26 9.24
N ASP A 203 -5.75 9.41 9.05
CA ASP A 203 -6.19 10.46 8.12
C ASP A 203 -6.20 9.99 6.66
N SER A 204 -5.25 9.15 6.29
CA SER A 204 -5.06 8.65 4.92
C SER A 204 -5.76 7.32 4.63
N ARG A 205 -6.52 6.76 5.58
CA ARG A 205 -7.12 5.41 5.49
C ARG A 205 -6.09 4.32 5.16
N ALA A 206 -4.85 4.52 5.59
CA ALA A 206 -3.78 3.54 5.48
C ALA A 206 -3.79 2.62 6.70
N LYS A 207 -3.00 1.55 6.64
CA LYS A 207 -2.76 0.68 7.79
C LYS A 207 -1.29 0.75 8.16
N VAL A 208 -0.99 0.50 9.43
CA VAL A 208 0.39 0.46 9.93
C VAL A 208 0.68 -0.94 10.45
N VAL A 209 1.88 -1.42 10.17
CA VAL A 209 2.45 -2.61 10.78
C VAL A 209 3.86 -2.28 11.26
N ILE A 210 4.17 -2.67 12.49
CA ILE A 210 5.51 -2.55 13.05
C ILE A 210 6.32 -3.75 12.58
N VAL A 211 7.50 -3.49 12.03
CA VAL A 211 8.43 -4.51 11.54
C VAL A 211 9.84 -4.17 12.01
N SER A 212 10.70 -5.17 12.21
CA SER A 212 12.16 -4.95 12.25
C SER A 212 12.75 -5.73 11.10
N ALA A 213 13.28 -5.02 10.11
CA ALA A 213 13.94 -5.67 8.96
C ALA A 213 15.18 -6.46 9.40
N GLN A 214 15.82 -6.05 10.51
CA GLN A 214 16.96 -6.75 11.08
C GLN A 214 16.54 -8.08 11.72
N VAL A 215 15.55 -8.06 12.64
CA VAL A 215 14.97 -9.29 13.21
C VAL A 215 14.53 -10.24 12.11
N GLU A 216 13.81 -9.74 11.10
CA GLU A 216 13.33 -10.58 10.01
C GLU A 216 14.45 -11.23 9.20
N SER A 217 15.58 -10.56 9.04
CA SER A 217 16.77 -11.12 8.40
C SER A 217 17.44 -12.19 9.27
N GLU A 218 17.53 -11.97 10.57
CA GLU A 218 18.13 -12.93 11.50
C GLU A 218 17.28 -14.20 11.60
N LEU A 219 15.95 -14.04 11.67
CA LEU A 219 14.99 -15.14 11.69
C LEU A 219 15.14 -16.08 10.50
N VAL A 220 15.55 -15.60 9.32
CA VAL A 220 15.73 -16.48 8.14
C VAL A 220 16.70 -17.62 8.44
N SER A 221 17.77 -17.32 9.17
CA SER A 221 18.84 -18.28 9.47
C SER A 221 18.54 -19.25 10.62
N LEU A 222 17.47 -18.99 11.38
CA LEU A 222 17.08 -19.76 12.56
C LEU A 222 16.08 -20.87 12.21
N ASP A 223 16.09 -21.94 13.01
CA ASP A 223 15.10 -23.00 12.90
C ASP A 223 13.75 -22.62 13.56
N ALA A 224 12.72 -23.45 13.41
CA ALA A 224 11.39 -23.13 13.90
C ALA A 224 11.30 -23.00 15.44
N GLY A 225 12.16 -23.71 16.19
CA GLY A 225 12.18 -23.63 17.66
C GLY A 225 12.92 -22.38 18.13
N GLU A 226 14.11 -22.14 17.56
CA GLU A 226 14.95 -20.97 17.83
C GLU A 226 14.24 -19.66 17.49
N ARG A 227 13.46 -19.63 16.39
CA ARG A 227 12.64 -18.46 16.02
C ARG A 227 11.64 -18.08 17.10
N ILE A 228 10.96 -19.06 17.69
CA ILE A 228 9.95 -18.82 18.73
C ILE A 228 10.63 -18.28 19.97
N GLU A 229 11.71 -18.91 20.42
CA GLU A 229 12.47 -18.46 21.59
C GLU A 229 13.04 -17.05 21.40
N PHE A 230 13.55 -16.75 20.20
CA PHE A 230 14.08 -15.43 19.87
C PHE A 230 12.98 -14.35 19.93
N LEU A 231 11.82 -14.61 19.31
CA LEU A 231 10.70 -13.68 19.32
C LEU A 231 10.10 -13.48 20.72
N GLU A 232 10.00 -14.56 21.51
CA GLU A 232 9.57 -14.48 22.90
C GLU A 232 10.53 -13.64 23.74
N SER A 233 11.83 -13.73 23.48
CA SER A 233 12.84 -12.90 24.17
C SER A 233 12.68 -11.41 23.87
N LEU A 234 12.15 -11.07 22.70
CA LEU A 234 11.81 -9.70 22.27
C LEU A 234 10.39 -9.28 22.69
N GLY A 235 9.65 -10.14 23.41
CA GLY A 235 8.30 -9.86 23.89
C GLY A 235 7.22 -9.93 22.79
N VAL A 236 7.51 -10.57 21.66
CA VAL A 236 6.62 -10.61 20.50
C VAL A 236 6.23 -12.02 20.11
N THR A 237 5.02 -12.18 19.56
CA THR A 237 4.55 -13.45 19.03
C THR A 237 4.71 -13.51 17.52
N GLU A 238 5.12 -14.67 17.01
CA GLU A 238 5.34 -14.91 15.58
C GLU A 238 4.13 -14.61 14.68
N GLU A 239 2.90 -14.74 15.17
CA GLU A 239 1.68 -14.42 14.40
C GLU A 239 1.32 -12.93 14.39
N GLY A 240 1.84 -12.16 15.35
CA GLY A 240 1.45 -10.78 15.64
C GLY A 240 2.37 -9.72 15.07
N THR A 241 3.58 -10.08 14.63
CA THR A 241 4.61 -9.11 14.25
C THR A 241 5.19 -9.35 12.86
N GLY A 242 5.90 -8.34 12.36
CA GLY A 242 6.82 -8.51 11.24
C GLY A 242 6.16 -8.86 9.91
N LEU A 243 6.81 -9.73 9.14
CA LEU A 243 6.40 -10.10 7.78
C LEU A 243 5.10 -10.90 7.75
N ARG A 244 4.81 -11.67 8.81
CA ARG A 244 3.57 -12.44 8.93
C ARG A 244 2.38 -11.53 9.20
N ALA A 245 2.53 -10.54 10.08
CA ALA A 245 1.54 -9.50 10.29
C ALA A 245 1.29 -8.70 9.00
N LEU A 246 2.35 -8.32 8.28
CA LEU A 246 2.25 -7.65 6.98
C LEU A 246 1.47 -8.49 5.95
N ARG A 247 1.80 -9.78 5.81
CA ARG A 247 1.10 -10.70 4.90
C ARG A 247 -0.36 -10.85 5.29
N ARG A 248 -0.66 -11.03 6.58
CA ARG A 248 -2.04 -11.14 7.09
C ARG A 248 -2.84 -9.88 6.80
N LEU A 249 -2.25 -8.71 6.99
CA LEU A 249 -2.88 -7.43 6.72
C LEU A 249 -3.17 -7.24 5.23
N LEU A 250 -2.21 -7.56 4.36
CA LEU A 250 -2.41 -7.58 2.91
C LEU A 250 -3.56 -8.50 2.51
N VAL A 251 -3.58 -9.75 3.01
CA VAL A 251 -4.68 -10.68 2.73
C VAL A 251 -6.01 -10.14 3.25
N THR A 252 -6.05 -9.62 4.47
CA THR A 252 -7.28 -9.10 5.09
C THR A 252 -7.83 -7.91 4.32
N MET A 253 -7.01 -6.95 3.92
CA MET A 253 -7.44 -5.78 3.14
C MET A 253 -8.11 -6.20 1.82
N PHE A 254 -7.62 -7.25 1.17
CA PHE A 254 -8.18 -7.72 -0.09
C PHE A 254 -9.35 -8.69 0.08
N CYS A 255 -9.33 -9.54 1.11
CA CYS A 255 -10.43 -10.44 1.44
C CYS A 255 -11.67 -9.67 1.92
N VAL A 256 -11.51 -8.65 2.76
CA VAL A 256 -12.63 -7.80 3.22
C VAL A 256 -13.22 -7.03 2.03
N ASN A 257 -12.38 -6.44 1.19
CA ASN A 257 -12.85 -5.73 -0.01
C ASN A 257 -13.52 -6.68 -1.04
N TRP A 258 -13.13 -7.96 -1.05
CA TRP A 258 -13.77 -9.01 -1.85
C TRP A 258 -15.09 -9.51 -1.26
N ALA A 259 -15.18 -9.68 0.07
CA ALA A 259 -16.39 -10.11 0.76
C ALA A 259 -17.50 -9.05 0.68
N VAL A 260 -17.16 -7.77 0.82
CA VAL A 260 -18.11 -6.65 0.65
C VAL A 260 -18.69 -6.62 -0.77
N LYS A 261 -17.86 -6.87 -1.80
CA LYS A 261 -18.32 -6.94 -3.21
C LYS A 261 -19.24 -8.13 -3.53
N ARG A 262 -19.30 -9.14 -2.66
CA ARG A 262 -20.11 -10.35 -2.86
C ARG A 262 -21.37 -10.43 -2.02
N LEU A 263 -21.60 -9.49 -1.10
CA LEU A 263 -22.90 -9.36 -0.46
C LEU A 263 -23.92 -9.03 -1.56
N PRO A 264 -24.95 -9.87 -1.78
CA PRO A 264 -26.00 -9.52 -2.72
C PRO A 264 -26.61 -8.22 -2.23
N ARG A 265 -26.45 -7.14 -3.01
CA ARG A 265 -27.26 -5.92 -2.84
C ARG A 265 -28.70 -6.43 -2.75
N ARG A 266 -29.35 -6.33 -1.58
CA ARG A 266 -30.75 -6.69 -1.41
C ARG A 266 -31.54 -5.81 -2.37
N LYS A 267 -31.76 -6.30 -3.59
CA LYS A 267 -32.78 -5.76 -4.49
C LYS A 267 -34.09 -5.89 -3.72
N GLY A 268 -34.81 -4.78 -3.63
CA GLY A 268 -36.12 -4.72 -2.97
C GLY A 268 -36.94 -5.93 -3.38
N PHE A 269 -37.42 -6.65 -2.38
CA PHE A 269 -38.41 -7.69 -2.55
C PHE A 269 -39.71 -6.99 -2.97
N SER A 270 -39.97 -6.90 -4.27
CA SER A 270 -41.31 -6.65 -4.78
C SER A 270 -42.05 -7.98 -4.75
N ASP A 271 -43.09 -8.07 -3.93
CA ASP A 271 -44.03 -9.19 -3.92
C ASP A 271 -44.59 -9.42 -5.34
N PRO A 272 -44.50 -10.63 -5.93
CA PRO A 272 -45.02 -10.91 -7.26
C PRO A 272 -46.55 -10.87 -7.36
N LYS A 273 -47.30 -10.61 -6.27
CA LYS A 273 -48.75 -10.75 -6.23
C LYS A 273 -49.57 -9.53 -5.85
N GLY A 274 -49.02 -8.31 -5.93
CA GLY A 274 -49.81 -7.07 -6.07
C GLY A 274 -51.12 -7.03 -5.30
N ARG A 275 -51.11 -7.40 -4.01
CA ARG A 275 -52.29 -7.36 -3.15
C ARG A 275 -52.00 -6.44 -1.98
N ASN A 276 -52.63 -5.27 -2.01
CA ASN A 276 -52.86 -4.49 -0.81
C ASN A 276 -53.78 -5.29 0.11
N MET A 277 -53.30 -5.61 1.32
CA MET A 277 -54.17 -5.82 2.46
C MET A 277 -53.52 -5.16 3.68
N LEU A 278 -54.20 -4.09 4.11
CA LEU A 278 -54.28 -3.43 5.42
C LEU A 278 -53.18 -3.74 6.46
#